data_AF-A0A429MT72-F1
#
_entry.id   AF-A0A429MT72-F1
#
_cell.length_a   1.000
_cell.length_b   1.000
_cell.length_c   1.000
_cell.angle_alpha   90.00
_cell.angle_beta   90.00
_cell.angle_gamma   90.00
#
_symmetry.space_group_name_H-M   'P 1'
#
loop_
_entity.id
_entity.type
_entity.pdbx_description
1 polymer ?
#
loop_
_entity_poly.entity_id
_entity_poly.type
_entity_poly.pdbx_seq_one_letter_code
_entity_poly.pdbx_strand_id
1 'polypeptide(L)'
;QFDLPVILFRAMYHGLSAPGLFDQGELDSQKRFNNYQNRYHHRHIDLMDVMAMFNGRNFQKLDDVACILGLPGKRGESGYHVPEYVRTEQWLKLTSYCEGDVLNTWFIYLRWLLLKGQMNVDEHNHWISSSIEYLQTMPQQADFLEVWQRTSKHTEFTSHYFNPLNF
;
A
#
# COMPACT_ATOMS: atom_id res chain seq x y z
N GLN A 1 -4.50 -2.00 -13.14
CA GLN A 1 -3.18 -1.46 -12.81
C GLN A 1 -3.09 -0.02 -13.33
N PHE A 2 -2.72 0.95 -12.49
CA PHE A 2 -2.76 2.39 -12.82
C PHE A 2 -1.37 3.05 -12.78
N ASP A 3 -0.58 2.80 -11.75
CA ASP A 3 0.65 3.56 -11.45
C ASP A 3 1.73 3.40 -12.52
N LEU A 4 2.05 2.17 -12.90
CA LEU A 4 3.10 1.90 -13.89
C LEU A 4 2.76 2.47 -15.29
N PRO A 5 1.53 2.34 -15.83
CA PRO A 5 1.13 3.06 -17.04
C PRO A 5 1.29 4.58 -16.95
N VAL A 6 0.94 5.21 -15.82
CA VAL A 6 1.12 6.66 -15.64
C VAL A 6 2.60 7.05 -15.69
N ILE A 7 3.45 6.31 -14.99
CA ILE A 7 4.91 6.51 -14.99
C ILE A 7 5.47 6.33 -16.41
N LEU A 8 5.05 5.28 -17.12
CA LEU A 8 5.44 5.01 -18.51
C LEU A 8 5.15 6.21 -19.42
N PHE A 9 3.89 6.66 -19.45
CA PHE A 9 3.51 7.76 -20.33
C PHE A 9 4.20 9.07 -19.96
N ARG A 10 4.39 9.35 -18.67
CA ARG A 10 5.13 10.55 -18.23
C ARG A 10 6.61 10.48 -18.57
N ALA A 11 7.26 9.34 -18.39
CA ALA A 11 8.65 9.15 -18.78
C ALA A 11 8.84 9.37 -20.29
N MET A 12 7.97 8.77 -21.12
CA MET A 12 7.98 8.98 -22.56
C MET A 12 7.75 10.44 -22.96
N TYR A 13 6.74 11.10 -22.37
CA TYR A 13 6.43 12.50 -22.65
C TYR A 13 7.60 13.44 -22.35
N HIS A 14 8.36 13.17 -21.30
CA HIS A 14 9.52 13.96 -20.90
C HIS A 14 10.84 13.50 -21.56
N GLY A 15 10.82 12.54 -22.48
CA GLY A 15 12.02 12.04 -23.16
C GLY A 15 13.00 11.31 -22.23
N LEU A 16 12.51 10.79 -21.10
CA LEU A 16 13.31 10.05 -20.14
C LEU A 16 13.51 8.61 -20.59
N SER A 17 14.70 8.06 -20.33
CA SER A 17 15.03 6.65 -20.56
C SER A 17 15.02 5.89 -19.24
N ALA A 18 14.27 4.78 -19.19
CA ALA A 18 14.16 3.92 -18.01
C ALA A 18 14.33 2.43 -18.36
N PRO A 19 15.46 2.03 -19.01
CA PRO A 19 15.64 0.67 -19.51
C PRO A 19 15.59 -0.37 -18.38
N GLY A 20 16.09 -0.03 -17.18
CA GLY A 20 16.02 -0.94 -16.03
C GLY A 20 14.60 -1.35 -15.63
N LEU A 21 13.63 -0.43 -15.77
CA LEU A 21 12.22 -0.64 -15.42
C LEU A 21 11.47 -1.42 -16.50
N PHE A 22 11.76 -1.14 -17.78
CA PHE A 22 10.96 -1.64 -18.90
C PHE A 22 11.60 -2.78 -19.70
N ASP A 23 12.87 -3.12 -19.46
CA ASP A 23 13.55 -4.27 -20.08
C ASP A 23 12.91 -5.59 -19.65
N GLN A 24 12.42 -6.35 -20.63
CA GLN A 24 11.78 -7.65 -20.46
C GLN A 24 12.67 -8.80 -20.94
N GLY A 25 13.95 -8.53 -21.19
CA GLY A 25 14.91 -9.51 -21.68
C GLY A 25 15.54 -9.14 -23.02
N GLU A 26 15.17 -8.00 -23.61
CA GLU A 26 15.75 -7.50 -24.86
C GLU A 26 17.18 -6.99 -24.66
N LEU A 27 17.48 -6.42 -23.49
CA LEU A 27 18.82 -5.92 -23.16
C LEU A 27 19.59 -6.90 -22.27
N ASP A 28 18.93 -7.42 -21.23
CA ASP A 28 19.48 -8.41 -20.31
C ASP A 28 18.61 -9.66 -20.29
N SER A 29 19.07 -10.72 -20.95
CA SER A 29 18.37 -12.01 -21.05
C SER A 29 17.95 -12.62 -19.70
N GLN A 30 18.63 -12.29 -18.58
CA GLN A 30 18.24 -12.76 -17.25
C GLN A 30 16.89 -12.20 -16.82
N LYS A 31 16.47 -11.05 -17.36
CA LYS A 31 15.19 -10.42 -17.05
C LYS A 31 14.00 -11.04 -17.76
N ARG A 32 14.20 -11.99 -18.68
CA ARG A 32 13.10 -12.72 -19.33
C ARG A 32 12.12 -13.34 -18.32
N PHE A 33 12.63 -13.80 -17.18
CA PHE A 33 11.84 -14.43 -16.11
C PHE A 33 11.84 -13.61 -14.80
N ASN A 34 12.46 -12.43 -14.80
CA ASN A 34 12.67 -11.59 -13.62
C ASN A 34 12.72 -10.11 -14.04
N ASN A 35 11.62 -9.55 -14.53
CA ASN A 35 11.53 -8.13 -14.95
C ASN A 35 10.47 -7.39 -14.12
N TYR A 36 10.16 -6.13 -14.43
CA TYR A 36 9.16 -5.39 -13.65
C TYR A 36 7.74 -5.45 -14.27
N GLN A 37 7.60 -5.97 -15.49
CA GLN A 37 6.32 -5.99 -16.20
C GLN A 37 5.58 -7.32 -16.07
N ASN A 38 6.32 -8.41 -15.92
CA ASN A 38 5.77 -9.75 -15.89
C ASN A 38 4.97 -9.98 -14.61
N ARG A 39 3.67 -10.25 -14.79
CA ARG A 39 2.69 -10.39 -13.71
C ARG A 39 2.91 -11.58 -12.77
N TYR A 40 3.56 -12.64 -13.24
CA TYR A 40 3.62 -13.95 -12.56
C TYR A 40 4.96 -14.27 -11.91
N HIS A 41 5.67 -13.26 -11.41
CA HIS A 41 6.90 -13.45 -10.63
C HIS A 41 6.97 -12.50 -9.45
N HIS A 42 7.99 -12.64 -8.62
CA HIS A 42 8.11 -11.93 -7.35
C HIS A 42 9.06 -10.73 -7.38
N ARG A 43 9.52 -10.26 -8.55
CA ARG A 43 10.33 -9.01 -8.63
C ARG A 43 9.53 -7.79 -8.17
N HIS A 44 8.23 -7.80 -8.42
CA HIS A 44 7.25 -6.89 -7.85
C HIS A 44 6.02 -7.69 -7.45
N ILE A 45 5.16 -7.09 -6.63
CA ILE A 45 3.91 -7.70 -6.19
C ILE A 45 2.83 -6.62 -6.30
N ASP A 46 1.86 -6.84 -7.19
CA ASP A 46 0.63 -6.05 -7.20
C ASP A 46 -0.37 -6.75 -6.27
N LEU A 47 -0.62 -6.15 -5.11
CA LEU A 47 -1.50 -6.72 -4.08
C LEU A 47 -2.94 -6.90 -4.57
N MET A 48 -3.47 -5.93 -5.30
CA MET A 48 -4.83 -6.02 -5.86
C MET A 48 -4.93 -7.25 -6.76
N ASP A 49 -3.88 -7.49 -7.55
CA ASP A 49 -3.85 -8.55 -8.52
C ASP A 49 -3.73 -9.96 -7.91
N VAL A 50 -2.79 -10.13 -6.97
CA VAL A 50 -2.60 -11.42 -6.28
C VAL A 50 -3.79 -11.76 -5.38
N MET A 51 -4.39 -10.77 -4.71
CA MET A 51 -5.59 -10.99 -3.89
C MET A 51 -6.84 -11.29 -4.73
N ALA A 52 -6.89 -10.78 -5.96
CA ALA A 52 -7.95 -11.10 -6.92
C ALA A 52 -7.75 -12.45 -7.62
N MET A 53 -6.68 -13.19 -7.30
CA MET A 53 -6.30 -14.44 -7.96
C MET A 53 -6.20 -14.26 -9.49
N PHE A 54 -5.66 -13.12 -9.91
CA PHE A 54 -5.49 -12.73 -11.31
C PHE A 54 -6.79 -12.61 -12.13
N ASN A 55 -7.96 -12.65 -11.47
CA ASN A 55 -9.26 -12.46 -12.10
C ASN A 55 -9.78 -11.04 -11.84
N GLY A 56 -9.85 -10.22 -12.89
CA GLY A 56 -10.29 -8.82 -12.78
C GLY A 56 -11.69 -8.62 -12.19
N ARG A 57 -12.56 -9.63 -12.20
CA ARG A 57 -13.88 -9.58 -11.54
C ARG A 57 -13.79 -9.54 -10.01
N ASN A 58 -12.67 -9.99 -9.45
CA ASN A 58 -12.45 -10.05 -8.01
C ASN A 58 -11.77 -8.78 -7.47
N PHE A 59 -11.47 -7.78 -8.32
CA PHE A 59 -10.83 -6.54 -7.89
C PHE A 59 -11.67 -5.83 -6.82
N GLN A 60 -11.02 -5.55 -5.70
CA GLN A 60 -11.59 -4.78 -4.58
C GLN A 60 -10.90 -3.43 -4.51
N LYS A 61 -11.60 -2.41 -4.01
CA LYS A 61 -10.95 -1.13 -3.73
C LYS A 61 -10.04 -1.28 -2.51
N LEU A 62 -8.94 -0.55 -2.50
CA LEU A 62 -8.02 -0.50 -1.36
C LEU A 62 -8.75 -0.18 -0.05
N ASP A 63 -9.68 0.79 -0.11
CA ASP A 63 -10.48 1.22 1.04
C ASP A 63 -11.33 0.08 1.63
N ASP A 64 -12.01 -0.70 0.77
CA ASP A 64 -12.86 -1.82 1.20
C ASP A 64 -12.01 -2.89 1.91
N VAL A 65 -10.85 -3.23 1.33
CA VAL A 65 -9.92 -4.21 1.92
C VAL A 65 -9.36 -3.71 3.24
N ALA A 66 -8.93 -2.44 3.30
CA ALA A 66 -8.39 -1.82 4.50
C ALA A 66 -9.41 -1.84 5.65
N CYS A 67 -10.64 -1.41 5.38
CA CYS A 67 -11.72 -1.40 6.37
C CYS A 67 -12.03 -2.81 6.93
N ILE A 68 -12.09 -3.83 6.07
CA ILE A 68 -12.32 -5.23 6.50
C ILE A 68 -11.20 -5.73 7.44
N LEU A 69 -9.96 -5.28 7.20
CA LEU A 69 -8.81 -5.64 8.02
C LEU A 69 -8.63 -4.77 9.28
N GLY A 70 -9.58 -3.88 9.60
CA GLY A 70 -9.48 -2.98 10.75
C GLY A 70 -8.46 -1.84 10.58
N LEU A 71 -8.03 -1.56 9.34
CA LEU A 71 -7.14 -0.44 9.00
C LEU A 71 -7.97 0.84 8.75
N PRO A 72 -7.32 2.04 8.73
CA PRO A 72 -8.04 3.32 8.60
C PRO A 72 -8.82 3.52 7.30
N GLY A 73 -8.41 2.85 6.22
CA GLY A 73 -8.93 3.15 4.88
C GLY A 73 -8.75 4.63 4.53
N LYS A 74 -9.72 5.19 3.79
CA LYS A 74 -9.79 6.59 3.38
C LYS A 74 -10.42 7.50 4.42
N ARG A 75 -10.52 7.08 5.68
CA ARG A 75 -10.91 7.94 6.83
C ARG A 75 -12.25 8.67 6.63
N GLY A 76 -13.20 8.08 5.88
CA GLY A 76 -14.50 8.70 5.60
C GLY A 76 -14.50 9.82 4.55
N GLU A 77 -13.38 10.10 3.89
CA GLU A 77 -13.33 11.02 2.75
C GLU A 77 -13.89 10.35 1.49
N SER A 78 -15.22 10.36 1.35
CA SER A 78 -15.87 9.95 0.09
C SER A 78 -15.68 11.06 -0.95
N GLY A 79 -14.71 10.91 -1.86
CA GLY A 79 -14.55 11.86 -2.96
C GLY A 79 -13.16 11.85 -3.62
N TYR A 80 -13.09 12.36 -4.84
CA TYR A 80 -11.84 12.57 -5.57
C TYR A 80 -11.33 13.99 -5.28
N HIS A 81 -10.57 14.15 -4.19
CA HIS A 81 -10.13 15.46 -3.68
C HIS A 81 -8.80 15.98 -4.26
N VAL A 82 -8.07 15.13 -4.98
CA VAL A 82 -6.73 15.46 -5.50
C VAL A 82 -6.73 16.76 -6.35
N PRO A 83 -7.65 16.97 -7.32
CA PRO A 83 -7.65 18.21 -8.10
C PRO A 83 -7.90 19.44 -7.24
N GLU A 84 -8.74 19.32 -6.21
CA GLU A 84 -9.06 20.42 -5.31
C GLU A 84 -7.86 20.79 -4.45
N TYR A 85 -7.20 19.80 -3.85
CA TYR A 85 -6.00 20.03 -3.06
C TYR A 85 -4.88 20.66 -3.89
N VAL A 86 -4.73 20.27 -5.15
CA VAL A 86 -3.77 20.91 -6.07
C VAL A 86 -4.20 22.35 -6.38
N ARG A 87 -5.46 22.57 -6.77
CA ARG A 87 -6.00 23.90 -7.14
C ARG A 87 -5.89 24.92 -6.01
N THR A 88 -5.97 24.45 -4.78
CA THR A 88 -5.93 25.28 -3.56
C THR A 88 -4.62 25.17 -2.80
N GLU A 89 -3.59 24.56 -3.41
CA GLU A 89 -2.24 24.42 -2.84
C GLU A 89 -2.21 23.76 -1.45
N GLN A 90 -3.17 22.88 -1.16
CA GLN A 90 -3.25 22.10 0.07
C GLN A 90 -2.30 20.89 0.05
N TRP A 91 -1.00 21.15 -0.13
CA TRP A 91 0.03 20.13 -0.32
C TRP A 91 0.13 19.15 0.84
N LEU A 92 0.08 19.64 2.09
CA LEU A 92 0.15 18.79 3.27
C LEU A 92 -1.02 17.78 3.32
N LYS A 93 -2.24 18.22 2.98
CA LYS A 93 -3.39 17.31 2.92
C LYS A 93 -3.25 16.31 1.80
N LEU A 94 -2.78 16.74 0.63
CA LEU A 94 -2.52 15.86 -0.50
C LEU A 94 -1.48 14.79 -0.16
N THR A 95 -0.36 15.17 0.45
CA THR A 95 0.70 14.23 0.82
C THR A 95 0.23 13.28 1.92
N SER A 96 -0.44 13.77 2.97
CA SER A 96 -1.01 12.93 4.02
C SER A 96 -2.10 11.98 3.50
N TYR A 97 -2.82 12.36 2.43
CA TYR A 97 -3.76 11.48 1.74
C TYR A 97 -3.03 10.36 0.99
N CYS A 98 -2.06 10.70 0.14
CA CYS A 98 -1.28 9.72 -0.62
C CYS A 98 -0.47 8.78 0.29
N GLU A 99 0.12 9.31 1.36
CA GLU A 99 0.81 8.52 2.39
C GLU A 99 -0.15 7.53 3.06
N GLY A 100 -1.40 7.92 3.30
CA GLY A 100 -2.43 7.03 3.83
C GLY A 100 -2.71 5.82 2.94
N ASP A 101 -2.77 6.00 1.61
CA ASP A 101 -2.94 4.88 0.66
C ASP A 101 -1.71 3.95 0.68
N VAL A 102 -0.50 4.50 0.78
CA VAL A 102 0.75 3.71 0.92
C VAL A 102 0.75 2.92 2.23
N LEU A 103 0.37 3.54 3.35
CA LEU A 103 0.32 2.88 4.66
C LEU A 103 -0.71 1.75 4.69
N ASN A 104 -1.92 1.98 4.18
CA ASN A 104 -2.93 0.92 4.05
C ASN A 104 -2.40 -0.25 3.19
N THR A 105 -1.75 0.06 2.05
CA THR A 105 -1.14 -0.94 1.18
C THR A 105 -0.04 -1.73 1.90
N TRP A 106 0.81 -1.07 2.68
CA TRP A 106 1.86 -1.68 3.48
C TRP A 106 1.30 -2.65 4.54
N PHE A 107 0.26 -2.26 5.29
CA PHE A 107 -0.31 -3.14 6.30
C PHE A 107 -1.08 -4.32 5.70
N ILE A 108 -1.73 -4.14 4.54
CA ILE A 108 -2.31 -5.24 3.77
C ILE A 108 -1.20 -6.20 3.30
N TYR A 109 -0.06 -5.67 2.86
CA TYR A 109 1.09 -6.47 2.46
C TYR A 109 1.61 -7.34 3.60
N LEU A 110 1.82 -6.76 4.79
CA LEU A 110 2.25 -7.50 5.98
C LEU A 110 1.26 -8.62 6.33
N ARG A 111 -0.05 -8.32 6.32
CA ARG A 111 -1.09 -9.32 6.57
C ARG A 111 -1.06 -10.43 5.53
N TRP A 112 -0.83 -10.11 4.27
CA TRP A 112 -0.74 -11.08 3.19
C TRP A 112 0.52 -11.96 3.29
N LEU A 113 1.67 -11.41 3.70
CA LEU A 113 2.87 -12.21 3.98
C LEU A 113 2.64 -13.21 5.11
N LEU A 114 1.99 -12.77 6.20
CA LEU A 114 1.62 -13.63 7.32
C LEU A 114 0.66 -14.75 6.86
N LEU A 115 -0.36 -14.42 6.08
CA LEU A 115 -1.33 -15.41 5.55
C LEU A 115 -0.66 -16.52 4.73
N LYS A 116 0.40 -16.19 3.98
CA LYS A 116 1.14 -17.16 3.16
C LYS A 116 2.27 -17.88 3.89
N GLY A 117 2.48 -17.59 5.17
CA GLY A 117 3.57 -18.15 5.97
C GLY A 117 4.97 -17.68 5.56
N GLN A 118 5.07 -16.54 4.86
CA GLN A 118 6.37 -15.90 4.55
C GLN A 118 6.85 -14.99 5.68
N MET A 119 6.00 -14.78 6.69
CA MET A 119 6.24 -13.99 7.89
C MET A 119 5.54 -14.70 9.04
N ASN A 120 6.19 -14.79 10.20
CA ASN A 120 5.57 -15.33 11.41
C ASN A 120 4.84 -14.22 12.20
N VAL A 121 4.15 -14.61 13.28
CA VAL A 121 3.35 -13.68 14.08
C VAL A 121 4.22 -12.64 14.78
N ASP A 122 5.39 -13.03 15.29
CA ASP A 122 6.30 -12.13 16.01
C ASP A 122 6.89 -11.07 15.06
N GLU A 123 7.32 -11.48 13.87
CA GLU A 123 7.81 -10.58 12.81
C GLU A 123 6.72 -9.60 12.37
N HIS A 124 5.50 -10.11 12.16
CA HIS A 124 4.36 -9.27 11.81
C HIS A 124 4.08 -8.23 12.90
N ASN A 125 4.00 -8.65 14.15
CA ASN A 125 3.74 -7.75 15.28
C ASN A 125 4.88 -6.74 15.48
N HIS A 126 6.13 -7.15 15.26
CA HIS A 126 7.27 -6.25 15.25
C HIS A 126 7.10 -5.14 14.21
N TRP A 127 6.80 -5.48 12.94
CA TRP A 127 6.60 -4.48 11.89
C TRP A 127 5.41 -3.55 12.15
N ILE A 128 4.32 -4.07 12.73
CA ILE A 128 3.18 -3.24 13.16
C ILE A 128 3.61 -2.25 14.23
N SER A 129 4.24 -2.71 15.31
CA SER A 129 4.70 -1.85 16.41
C SER A 129 5.71 -0.81 15.93
N SER A 130 6.72 -1.20 15.14
CA SER A 130 7.69 -0.25 14.58
C SER A 130 7.06 0.77 13.64
N SER A 131 6.03 0.38 12.88
CA SER A 131 5.28 1.32 12.04
C SER A 131 4.49 2.33 12.90
N ILE A 132 3.85 1.87 13.98
CA ILE A 132 3.13 2.74 14.92
C ILE A 132 4.10 3.73 15.58
N GLU A 133 5.23 3.25 16.11
CA GLU A 133 6.27 4.09 16.74
C GLU A 133 6.82 5.13 15.75
N TYR A 134 7.12 4.72 14.52
CA TYR A 134 7.58 5.64 13.49
C TYR A 134 6.53 6.72 13.18
N LEU A 135 5.27 6.32 12.98
CA LEU A 135 4.18 7.26 12.69
C LEU A 135 3.90 8.22 13.86
N GLN A 136 4.14 7.82 15.11
CA GLN A 136 4.03 8.72 16.27
C GLN A 136 5.05 9.86 16.23
N THR A 137 6.18 9.68 15.52
CA THR A 137 7.16 10.76 15.29
C THR A 137 6.74 11.74 14.18
N MET A 138 5.63 11.47 13.48
CA MET A 138 5.15 12.22 12.33
C MET A 138 3.83 12.94 12.66
N PRO A 139 3.85 14.23 13.04
CA PRO A 139 2.63 14.96 13.44
C PRO A 139 1.53 14.95 12.38
N GLN A 140 1.89 14.94 11.10
CA GLN A 140 0.95 14.90 9.97
C GLN A 140 0.20 13.56 9.84
N GLN A 141 0.57 12.55 10.62
CA GLN A 141 -0.05 11.23 10.68
C GLN A 141 -0.85 10.99 11.97
N ALA A 142 -1.03 12.01 12.82
CA ALA A 142 -1.81 11.91 14.05
C ALA A 142 -3.24 11.41 13.79
N ASP A 143 -3.92 11.99 12.79
CA ASP A 143 -5.27 11.58 12.39
C ASP A 143 -5.31 10.13 11.88
N PHE A 144 -4.27 9.69 11.16
CA PHE A 144 -4.18 8.31 10.70
C PHE A 144 -4.09 7.33 11.87
N LEU A 145 -3.24 7.63 12.86
CA LEU A 145 -3.09 6.82 14.07
C LEU A 145 -4.36 6.80 14.93
N GLU A 146 -5.03 7.93 15.11
CA GLU A 146 -6.28 8.00 15.87
C GLU A 146 -7.36 7.12 15.24
N VAL A 147 -7.55 7.25 13.92
CA VAL A 147 -8.50 6.41 13.19
C VAL A 147 -8.10 4.95 13.27
N TRP A 148 -6.82 4.62 13.09
CA TRP A 148 -6.34 3.23 13.14
C TRP A 148 -6.59 2.60 14.50
N GLN A 149 -6.31 3.31 15.59
CA GLN A 149 -6.55 2.83 16.95
C GLN A 149 -8.03 2.53 17.22
N ARG A 150 -8.93 3.27 16.57
CA ARG A 150 -10.38 3.02 16.65
C ARG A 150 -10.77 1.82 15.78
N THR A 151 -10.38 1.81 14.51
CA THR A 151 -10.78 0.77 13.55
C THR A 151 -10.16 -0.59 13.86
N SER A 152 -8.97 -0.62 14.47
CA SER A 152 -8.30 -1.88 14.81
C SER A 152 -9.10 -2.70 15.83
N LYS A 153 -9.95 -2.06 16.63
CA LYS A 153 -10.85 -2.72 17.59
C LYS A 153 -12.03 -3.42 16.93
N HIS A 154 -12.30 -3.18 15.64
CA HIS A 154 -13.41 -3.80 14.93
C HIS A 154 -13.13 -5.26 14.54
N THR A 155 -11.88 -5.72 14.64
CA THR A 155 -11.51 -7.12 14.37
C THR A 155 -10.73 -7.69 15.54
N GLU A 156 -10.97 -8.96 15.89
CA GLU A 156 -10.19 -9.64 16.93
C GLU A 156 -8.70 -9.64 16.59
N PHE A 157 -8.37 -9.90 15.32
CA PHE A 157 -7.00 -9.99 14.85
C PHE A 157 -6.20 -8.70 15.07
N THR A 158 -6.79 -7.52 14.85
CA THR A 158 -6.07 -6.23 14.96
C THR A 158 -6.27 -5.53 16.31
N SER A 159 -7.17 -6.04 17.17
CA SER A 159 -7.58 -5.39 18.43
C SER A 159 -6.43 -5.11 19.40
N HIS A 160 -5.32 -5.84 19.30
CA HIS A 160 -4.17 -5.74 20.19
C HIS A 160 -3.08 -4.77 19.71
N TYR A 161 -3.12 -4.27 18.48
CA TYR A 161 -2.03 -3.47 17.89
C TYR A 161 -1.62 -2.25 18.71
N PHE A 162 -2.58 -1.63 19.41
CA PHE A 162 -2.35 -0.44 20.24
C PHE A 162 -2.36 -0.73 21.75
N ASN A 163 -2.39 -2.01 22.14
CA ASN A 163 -2.39 -2.42 23.54
C ASN A 163 -1.04 -3.06 23.89
N PRO A 164 -0.18 -2.37 24.67
CA PRO A 164 1.17 -2.84 24.98
C PRO A 164 1.24 -4.04 25.94
N LEU A 165 0.09 -4.62 26.34
CA LEU A 165 -0.01 -5.64 27.39
C LEU A 165 -0.21 -7.08 26.88
N ASN A 166 -0.24 -7.31 25.57
CA ASN A 166 -0.43 -8.64 25.00
C ASN A 166 0.86 -9.14 24.32
N PHE A 167 1.85 -9.51 25.15
CA PHE A 167 2.94 -10.42 24.79
C PHE A 167 3.04 -11.51 25.86
#